data_AF-A0A6A2X7A3-F1
#
_entry.id   AF-A0A6A2X7A3-F1
#
_cell.length_a   1.000
_cell.length_b   1.000
_cell.length_c   1.000
_cell.angle_alpha   90.00
_cell.angle_beta   90.00
_cell.angle_gamma   90.00
#
_symmetry.space_group_name_H-M   'P 1'
#
loop_
_entity.id
_entity.type
_entity.pdbx_description
1 polymer ?
#
loop_
_entity_poly.entity_id
_entity_poly.type
_entity_poly.pdbx_seq_one_letter_code
_entity_poly.pdbx_strand_id
1 'polypeptide(L)'
;MASSIATTLTSSKLFRNSSLFESSFHGVPIKPLSFHPKVKSSPCNASVSMSATPPPPYDLNNFRFDPIKESIVSREMTRRYMTDMITYADTDVVVVGAGSAGLSCAYELSKNPAVQVAIVEQSVSPGGGAWLGGQLFSAMVVRKPAHRFLDELEIEYDEQDNYVVIKHAALFTSTIMSKLLVRPNVKLFNAVAAEDLIVKEGRVGGVVTNWALVSMNHDTQSCMDPNVMEAKVVVSSCGHDGPFGATGVKRLKSIGMIDSVPGMKALDMNTAEDAIVRLTREIVPGMIVTGMEVAEIDGSPRMGPTFGAMMVSGQKAAHLALKELGLPNALDGTDVGSIPSELILAAVDSTDTVDA
;
A
#
# COMPACT_ATOMS: atom_id res chain seq x y z
N MET A 1 65.17 23.69 41.53
CA MET A 1 64.37 22.66 42.24
C MET A 1 62.92 23.12 42.24
N ALA A 2 62.03 22.29 41.70
CA ALA A 2 60.58 22.52 41.70
C ALA A 2 59.99 22.14 43.07
N SER A 3 59.00 22.87 43.58
CA SER A 3 57.57 22.49 43.61
C SER A 3 57.05 22.20 45.01
N SER A 4 56.12 23.02 45.48
CA SER A 4 54.74 22.66 45.92
C SER A 4 54.08 23.98 46.35
N ILE A 5 52.81 24.26 46.05
CA ILE A 5 51.63 23.80 46.77
C ILE A 5 50.40 24.13 45.90
N ALA A 6 49.40 23.26 45.95
CA ALA A 6 48.14 23.34 45.22
C ALA A 6 47.16 24.38 45.81
N THR A 7 46.33 24.97 44.94
CA THR A 7 44.99 25.44 45.32
C THR A 7 44.04 25.38 44.11
N THR A 8 42.82 24.96 44.39
CA THR A 8 41.66 24.67 43.54
C THR A 8 41.21 25.82 42.63
N LEU A 9 40.86 25.47 41.38
CA LEU A 9 40.12 26.33 40.44
C LEU A 9 39.01 25.52 39.76
N THR A 10 37.78 26.01 39.92
CA THR A 10 36.56 25.63 39.20
C THR A 10 36.69 25.96 37.72
N SER A 11 36.45 24.98 36.85
CA SER A 11 36.38 25.17 35.39
C SER A 11 35.04 24.68 34.86
N SER A 12 34.27 25.63 34.32
CA SER A 12 33.10 25.41 33.47
C SER A 12 33.53 24.81 32.14
N LYS A 13 33.01 23.61 31.82
CA LYS A 13 33.13 23.04 30.48
C LYS A 13 31.88 23.37 29.67
N LEU A 14 32.08 24.21 28.66
CA LEU A 14 31.16 24.40 27.54
C LEU A 14 30.96 23.07 26.80
N PHE A 15 29.72 22.62 26.67
CA PHE A 15 29.31 21.74 25.58
C PHE A 15 28.75 22.59 24.44
N ARG A 16 29.36 22.39 23.28
CA ARG A 16 29.09 23.04 22.01
C ARG A 16 27.91 22.31 21.37
N ASN A 17 26.71 22.89 21.43
CA ASN A 17 25.59 22.47 20.58
C ASN A 17 25.61 23.32 19.30
N SER A 18 25.82 22.68 18.15
CA SER A 18 25.58 23.26 16.84
C SER A 18 24.09 23.18 16.53
N SER A 19 23.35 24.27 16.75
CA SER A 19 21.98 24.44 16.27
C SER A 19 22.01 24.99 14.84
N LEU A 20 21.81 24.11 13.86
CA LEU A 20 21.45 24.47 12.49
C LEU A 20 19.93 24.45 12.32
N PHE A 21 19.18 25.18 13.15
CA PHE A 21 17.75 25.49 12.93
C PHE A 21 17.34 26.68 13.82
N GLU A 22 17.83 27.88 13.49
CA GLU A 22 17.15 29.11 13.88
C GLU A 22 16.53 29.73 12.64
N SER A 23 15.31 29.30 12.31
CA SER A 23 14.44 30.04 11.40
C SER A 23 13.53 30.95 12.23
N SER A 24 13.68 32.26 12.07
CA SER A 24 12.82 33.29 12.67
C SER A 24 11.49 33.38 11.90
N PHE A 25 10.63 32.40 12.08
CA PHE A 25 9.21 32.50 11.73
C PHE A 25 8.37 32.59 13.00
N HIS A 26 7.47 33.58 13.03
CA HIS A 26 6.60 33.86 14.17
C HIS A 26 5.60 32.73 14.38
N GLY A 27 5.95 31.80 15.27
CA GLY A 27 5.06 30.73 15.73
C GLY A 27 5.54 30.25 17.10
N VAL A 28 4.68 30.37 18.11
CA VAL A 28 4.99 29.87 19.46
C VAL A 28 5.04 28.33 19.41
N PRO A 29 6.09 27.68 19.96
CA PRO A 29 6.16 26.23 20.02
C PRO A 29 5.08 25.69 20.97
N ILE A 30 4.24 24.77 20.50
CA ILE A 30 3.30 24.03 21.34
C ILE A 30 3.86 22.64 21.59
N LYS A 31 3.96 22.24 22.87
CA LYS A 31 4.44 20.91 23.28
C LYS A 31 3.52 19.80 22.74
N PRO A 32 4.06 18.65 22.32
CA PRO A 32 3.25 17.52 21.87
C PRO A 32 2.49 16.90 23.06
N LEU A 33 1.18 16.72 22.91
CA LEU A 33 0.38 15.89 23.82
C LEU A 33 0.53 14.43 23.40
N SER A 34 1.03 13.57 24.30
CA SER A 34 1.09 12.13 24.09
C SER A 34 -0.33 11.56 24.06
N PHE A 35 -0.76 11.05 22.91
CA PHE A 35 -1.97 10.25 22.81
C PHE A 35 -1.62 8.78 23.06
N HIS A 36 -2.13 8.22 24.17
CA HIS A 36 -2.21 6.78 24.36
C HIS A 36 -3.61 6.30 23.98
N PRO A 37 -3.78 5.44 22.96
CA PRO A 37 -5.07 4.82 22.70
C PRO A 37 -5.34 3.75 23.76
N LYS A 38 -6.34 3.96 24.63
CA LYS A 38 -6.87 2.90 25.48
C LYS A 38 -7.87 2.07 24.68
N VAL A 39 -7.42 0.95 24.13
CA VAL A 39 -8.31 -0.08 23.59
C VAL A 39 -8.80 -0.93 24.75
N LYS A 40 -10.11 -0.87 25.06
CA LYS A 40 -10.77 -1.86 25.91
C LYS A 40 -11.43 -2.89 24.99
N SER A 41 -10.87 -4.09 24.91
CA SER A 41 -11.59 -5.26 24.40
C SER A 41 -12.23 -5.98 25.60
N SER A 42 -13.48 -6.41 25.43
CA SER A 42 -14.16 -7.34 26.34
C SER A 42 -14.78 -8.44 25.48
N PRO A 43 -14.72 -9.71 25.89
CA PRO A 43 -15.19 -10.81 25.07
C PRO A 43 -16.73 -10.89 25.10
N CYS A 44 -17.36 -10.95 23.93
CA CYS A 44 -18.80 -11.16 23.81
C CYS A 44 -19.12 -12.64 23.59
N ASN A 45 -19.73 -13.27 24.60
CA ASN A 45 -20.50 -14.50 24.41
C ASN A 45 -21.88 -14.11 23.86
N ALA A 46 -22.16 -14.48 22.61
CA ALA A 46 -23.44 -14.18 21.98
C ALA A 46 -24.51 -15.22 22.36
N SER A 47 -25.30 -14.92 23.39
CA SER A 47 -26.66 -15.46 23.52
C SER A 47 -27.62 -14.44 22.90
N VAL A 48 -28.30 -14.80 21.81
CA VAL A 48 -29.27 -13.94 21.14
C VAL A 48 -30.51 -13.81 22.03
N SER A 49 -30.50 -12.80 22.89
CA SER A 49 -31.70 -12.29 23.54
C SER A 49 -32.18 -11.10 22.73
N MET A 50 -33.45 -11.07 22.34
CA MET A 50 -34.13 -9.94 21.68
C MET A 50 -34.34 -8.77 22.65
N SER A 51 -33.31 -8.41 23.41
CA SER A 51 -33.30 -7.23 24.26
C SER A 51 -33.06 -6.02 23.38
N ALA A 52 -34.01 -5.08 23.39
CA ALA A 52 -33.88 -3.77 22.79
C ALA A 52 -32.48 -3.20 23.09
N THR A 53 -31.73 -2.87 22.04
CA THR A 53 -30.45 -2.18 22.16
C THR A 53 -30.67 -0.97 23.08
N PRO A 54 -29.81 -0.76 24.09
CA PRO A 54 -29.94 0.42 24.95
C PRO A 54 -29.98 1.67 24.06
N PRO A 55 -30.81 2.68 24.40
CA PRO A 55 -30.86 3.91 23.63
C PRO A 55 -29.46 4.50 23.50
N PRO A 56 -29.13 5.17 22.38
CA PRO A 56 -27.82 5.78 22.21
C PRO A 56 -27.52 6.71 23.39
N PRO A 57 -26.23 6.87 23.78
CA PRO A 57 -25.84 7.68 24.94
C PRO A 57 -26.05 9.20 24.73
N TYR A 58 -26.79 9.58 23.70
CA TYR A 58 -27.12 10.94 23.31
C TYR A 58 -28.58 11.00 22.88
N ASP A 59 -29.24 12.12 23.19
CA ASP A 59 -30.62 12.37 22.74
C ASP A 59 -30.59 12.93 21.32
N LEU A 60 -31.11 12.17 20.35
CA LEU A 60 -31.21 12.62 18.96
C LEU A 60 -32.17 13.81 18.78
N ASN A 61 -33.15 13.99 19.67
CA ASN A 61 -34.07 15.13 19.62
C ASN A 61 -33.45 16.40 20.20
N ASN A 62 -32.38 16.29 20.99
CA ASN A 62 -31.70 17.40 21.64
C ASN A 62 -30.16 17.33 21.47
N PHE A 63 -29.71 16.81 20.33
CA PHE A 63 -28.30 16.61 20.05
C PHE A 63 -27.61 17.95 19.77
N ARG A 64 -26.45 18.19 20.40
CA ARG A 64 -25.58 19.32 20.08
C ARG A 64 -24.13 18.87 20.06
N PHE A 65 -23.40 19.26 19.02
CA PHE A 65 -21.95 19.15 18.99
C PHE A 65 -21.32 20.20 19.89
N ASP A 66 -20.12 19.89 20.38
CA ASP A 66 -19.26 20.88 21.03
C ASP A 66 -18.84 21.98 20.02
N PRO A 67 -18.64 23.22 20.48
CA PRO A 67 -18.24 24.32 19.61
C PRO A 67 -16.85 24.10 19.01
N ILE A 68 -16.68 24.48 17.74
CA ILE A 68 -15.41 24.40 17.00
C ILE A 68 -15.22 25.65 16.11
N LYS A 69 -13.98 25.92 15.67
CA LYS A 69 -13.66 26.97 14.68
C LYS A 69 -13.13 26.34 13.39
N GLU A 70 -13.48 26.92 12.26
CA GLU A 70 -13.09 26.47 10.92
C GLU A 70 -11.57 26.42 10.75
N SER A 71 -10.86 27.43 11.28
CA SER A 71 -9.39 27.49 11.23
C SER A 71 -8.71 26.36 12.03
N ILE A 72 -9.36 25.80 13.05
CA ILE A 72 -8.83 24.64 13.77
C ILE A 72 -8.89 23.42 12.85
N VAL A 73 -10.02 23.20 12.17
CA VAL A 73 -10.21 22.09 11.23
C VAL A 73 -9.19 22.16 10.09
N SER A 74 -9.01 23.33 9.46
CA SER A 74 -8.00 23.54 8.42
C SER A 74 -6.59 23.20 8.90
N ARG A 75 -6.18 23.71 10.07
CA ARG A 75 -4.85 23.45 10.64
C ARG A 75 -4.64 21.98 10.99
N GLU A 76 -5.65 21.29 11.50
CA GLU A 76 -5.55 19.86 11.81
C GLU A 76 -5.27 19.02 10.57
N MET A 77 -6.02 19.25 9.48
CA MET A 77 -5.82 18.52 8.23
C MET A 77 -4.45 18.84 7.61
N THR A 78 -4.11 20.12 7.46
CA THR A 78 -2.85 20.55 6.85
C THR A 78 -1.65 20.04 7.65
N ARG A 79 -1.67 20.16 8.97
CA ARG A 79 -0.54 19.71 9.82
C ARG A 79 -0.29 18.21 9.66
N ARG A 80 -1.34 17.40 9.68
CA ARG A 80 -1.25 15.94 9.55
C ARG A 80 -0.75 15.55 8.16
N TYR A 81 -1.39 16.07 7.11
CA TYR A 81 -0.99 15.77 5.73
C TYR A 81 0.45 16.20 5.43
N MET A 82 0.87 17.37 5.90
CA MET A 82 2.25 17.83 5.74
C MET A 82 3.25 16.96 6.51
N THR A 83 2.88 16.49 7.70
CA THR A 83 3.73 15.55 8.47
C THR A 83 3.87 14.22 7.74
N ASP A 84 2.77 13.72 7.15
CA ASP A 84 2.79 12.52 6.32
C ASP A 84 3.69 12.72 5.09
N MET A 85 3.56 13.85 4.38
CA MET A 85 4.41 14.18 3.22
C MET A 85 5.89 14.26 3.58
N ILE A 86 6.24 14.84 4.73
CA ILE A 86 7.64 14.89 5.20
C ILE A 86 8.13 13.48 5.52
N THR A 87 7.33 12.70 6.24
CA THR A 87 7.70 11.35 6.70
C THR A 87 7.91 10.39 5.53
N TYR A 88 7.02 10.44 4.53
CA TYR A 88 7.04 9.53 3.40
C TYR A 88 7.74 10.09 2.16
N ALA A 89 8.41 11.25 2.25
CA ALA A 89 9.26 11.74 1.16
C ALA A 89 10.44 10.79 0.86
N ASP A 90 10.86 10.01 1.86
CA ASP A 90 11.80 8.90 1.78
C ASP A 90 11.20 7.72 2.58
N THR A 91 10.77 6.66 1.88
CA THR A 91 10.03 5.53 2.48
C THR A 91 10.64 4.18 2.10
N ASP A 92 10.28 3.11 2.81
CA ASP A 92 10.75 1.77 2.46
C ASP A 92 10.11 1.28 1.16
N VAL A 93 8.77 1.27 1.12
CA VAL A 93 8.01 0.78 -0.05
C VAL A 93 6.97 1.80 -0.49
N VAL A 94 6.89 2.02 -1.81
CA VAL A 94 5.77 2.70 -2.46
C VAL A 94 4.96 1.69 -3.27
N VAL A 95 3.68 1.56 -2.96
CA VAL A 95 2.71 0.79 -3.75
C VAL A 95 1.92 1.77 -4.64
N VAL A 96 2.05 1.63 -5.97
CA VAL A 96 1.33 2.46 -6.93
C VAL A 96 0.07 1.74 -7.39
N GLY A 97 -1.09 2.34 -7.12
CA GLY A 97 -2.41 1.75 -7.33
C GLY A 97 -2.92 1.03 -6.08
N ALA A 98 -4.11 1.40 -5.62
CA ALA A 98 -4.81 0.78 -4.50
C ALA A 98 -5.94 -0.15 -4.99
N GLY A 99 -5.70 -0.90 -6.08
CA GLY A 99 -6.58 -1.98 -6.53
C GLY A 99 -6.48 -3.23 -5.64
N SER A 100 -7.17 -4.32 -6.00
CA SER A 100 -7.12 -5.57 -5.22
C SER A 100 -5.70 -6.12 -5.03
N ALA A 101 -4.85 -6.09 -6.06
CA ALA A 101 -3.46 -6.53 -5.95
C ALA A 101 -2.61 -5.60 -5.07
N GLY A 102 -2.70 -4.28 -5.29
CA GLY A 102 -1.97 -3.29 -4.48
C GLY A 102 -2.37 -3.29 -3.01
N LEU A 103 -3.68 -3.38 -2.71
CA LEU A 103 -4.18 -3.52 -1.34
C LEU A 103 -3.72 -4.83 -0.69
N SER A 104 -3.70 -5.94 -1.44
CA SER A 104 -3.20 -7.23 -0.93
C SER A 104 -1.69 -7.18 -0.65
N CYS A 105 -0.91 -6.55 -1.53
CA CYS A 105 0.52 -6.30 -1.31
C CYS A 105 0.76 -5.43 -0.07
N ALA A 106 0.08 -4.28 0.03
CA ALA A 106 0.24 -3.38 1.16
C ALA A 106 -0.22 -4.03 2.48
N TYR A 107 -1.29 -4.83 2.45
CA TYR A 107 -1.73 -5.61 3.60
C TYR A 107 -0.72 -6.67 4.01
N GLU A 108 -0.09 -7.37 3.08
CA GLU A 108 0.92 -8.36 3.41
C GLU A 108 2.19 -7.68 3.96
N LEU A 109 2.70 -6.64 3.30
CA LEU A 109 3.88 -5.86 3.74
C LEU A 109 3.73 -5.29 5.14
N SER A 110 2.59 -4.67 5.42
CA SER A 110 2.38 -3.95 6.67
C SER A 110 2.20 -4.87 7.88
N LYS A 111 2.17 -6.20 7.71
CA LYS A 111 2.25 -7.15 8.82
C LYS A 111 3.59 -7.02 9.55
N ASN A 112 4.64 -6.64 8.83
CA ASN A 112 5.90 -6.22 9.44
C ASN A 112 5.81 -4.74 9.84
N PRO A 113 5.72 -4.40 11.14
CA PRO A 113 5.53 -3.03 11.59
C PRO A 113 6.75 -2.13 11.38
N ALA A 114 7.92 -2.70 11.04
CA ALA A 114 9.15 -1.96 10.76
C ALA A 114 9.21 -1.41 9.32
N VAL A 115 8.34 -1.86 8.42
CA VAL A 115 8.32 -1.44 7.02
C VAL A 115 7.33 -0.29 6.84
N GLN A 116 7.81 0.86 6.37
CA GLN A 116 6.95 1.98 5.99
C GLN A 116 6.36 1.78 4.59
N VAL A 117 5.03 1.83 4.49
CA VAL A 117 4.30 1.57 3.24
C VAL A 117 3.50 2.80 2.84
N ALA A 118 3.97 3.52 1.81
CA ALA A 118 3.19 4.54 1.13
C ALA A 118 2.35 3.90 0.01
N ILE A 119 1.08 4.26 -0.10
CA ILE A 119 0.20 3.84 -1.19
C ILE A 119 -0.19 5.09 -1.97
N VAL A 120 0.13 5.13 -3.25
CA VAL A 120 -0.20 6.22 -4.17
C VAL A 120 -1.37 5.78 -5.05
N GLU A 121 -2.52 6.44 -4.91
CA GLU A 121 -3.73 6.12 -5.65
C GLU A 121 -4.28 7.38 -6.33
N GLN A 122 -4.41 7.31 -7.65
CA GLN A 122 -4.82 8.45 -8.46
C GLN A 122 -6.31 8.78 -8.32
N SER A 123 -7.17 7.80 -8.08
CA SER A 123 -8.57 8.01 -7.75
C SER A 123 -8.74 8.60 -6.35
N VAL A 124 -9.80 9.38 -6.15
CA VAL A 124 -10.25 9.76 -4.80
C VAL A 124 -10.65 8.51 -4.01
N SER A 125 -11.25 7.52 -4.68
CA SER A 125 -11.69 6.27 -4.06
C SER A 125 -10.70 5.14 -4.38
N PRO A 126 -9.99 4.59 -3.37
CA PRO A 126 -9.20 3.37 -3.55
C PRO A 126 -10.11 2.16 -3.83
N GLY A 127 -9.51 1.02 -4.15
CA GLY A 127 -10.19 -0.25 -4.45
C GLY A 127 -10.11 -0.65 -5.93
N GLY A 128 -9.80 0.29 -6.83
CA GLY A 128 -9.71 0.04 -8.27
C GLY A 128 -10.97 -0.65 -8.81
N GLY A 129 -10.79 -1.71 -9.60
CA GLY A 129 -11.89 -2.50 -10.16
C GLY A 129 -12.60 -3.46 -9.19
N ALA A 130 -12.15 -3.56 -7.93
CA ALA A 130 -12.65 -4.56 -6.98
C ALA A 130 -13.91 -4.13 -6.21
N TRP A 131 -14.65 -3.14 -6.71
CA TRP A 131 -15.94 -2.74 -6.16
C TRP A 131 -17.11 -3.57 -6.70
N LEU A 132 -16.92 -4.22 -7.85
CA LEU A 132 -17.93 -4.98 -8.57
C LEU A 132 -17.35 -6.31 -9.05
N GLY A 133 -18.24 -7.24 -9.38
CA GLY A 133 -17.93 -8.40 -10.22
C GLY A 133 -18.00 -8.03 -11.71
N GLY A 134 -18.31 -9.02 -12.56
CA GLY A 134 -18.48 -8.78 -14.00
C GLY A 134 -19.77 -8.02 -14.34
N GLN A 135 -19.71 -7.16 -15.37
CA GLN A 135 -20.90 -6.53 -15.96
C GLN A 135 -21.78 -5.77 -14.96
N LEU A 136 -21.16 -5.08 -13.99
CA LEU A 136 -21.85 -4.36 -12.90
C LEU A 136 -22.59 -5.23 -11.89
N PHE A 137 -22.44 -6.56 -11.94
CA PHE A 137 -22.93 -7.44 -10.88
C PHE A 137 -22.04 -7.35 -9.62
N SER A 138 -22.53 -7.91 -8.52
CA SER A 138 -21.91 -7.71 -7.19
C SER A 138 -20.93 -8.80 -6.77
N ALA A 139 -21.25 -10.06 -7.05
CA ALA A 139 -20.54 -11.21 -6.50
C ALA A 139 -19.06 -11.24 -6.93
N MET A 140 -18.16 -11.56 -6.00
CA MET A 140 -16.73 -11.71 -6.27
C MET A 140 -16.36 -13.19 -6.18
N VAL A 141 -15.98 -13.77 -7.32
CA VAL A 141 -15.57 -15.18 -7.43
C VAL A 141 -14.07 -15.31 -7.22
N VAL A 142 -13.65 -16.20 -6.33
CA VAL A 142 -12.26 -16.43 -5.95
C VAL A 142 -11.95 -17.92 -6.03
N ARG A 143 -11.08 -18.32 -6.97
CA ARG A 143 -10.63 -19.73 -7.09
C ARG A 143 -9.78 -20.17 -5.89
N LYS A 144 -9.91 -21.43 -5.49
CA LYS A 144 -9.03 -22.02 -4.46
C LYS A 144 -7.60 -22.18 -5.02
N PRO A 145 -6.54 -22.01 -4.20
CA PRO A 145 -6.54 -21.87 -2.75
C PRO A 145 -6.65 -20.43 -2.21
N ALA A 146 -6.99 -19.41 -3.02
CA ALA A 146 -6.99 -18.01 -2.56
C ALA A 146 -8.02 -17.68 -1.45
N HIS A 147 -9.03 -18.53 -1.23
CA HIS A 147 -9.93 -18.44 -0.07
C HIS A 147 -9.21 -18.39 1.30
N ARG A 148 -8.00 -18.96 1.44
CA ARG A 148 -7.21 -18.89 2.68
C ARG A 148 -6.87 -17.45 3.07
N PHE A 149 -6.71 -16.57 2.09
CA PHE A 149 -6.50 -15.14 2.36
C PHE A 149 -7.79 -14.45 2.82
N LEU A 150 -8.95 -14.93 2.37
CA LEU A 150 -10.25 -14.46 2.88
C LEU A 150 -10.45 -14.89 4.33
N ASP A 151 -10.04 -16.11 4.69
CA ASP A 151 -10.05 -16.59 6.08
C ASP A 151 -9.21 -15.68 6.99
N GLU A 152 -8.00 -15.31 6.54
CA GLU A 152 -7.12 -14.39 7.26
C GLU A 152 -7.76 -12.99 7.46
N LEU A 153 -8.48 -12.52 6.44
CA LEU A 153 -9.22 -11.26 6.51
C LEU A 153 -10.55 -11.36 7.26
N GLU A 154 -10.95 -12.56 7.68
CA GLU A 154 -12.25 -12.86 8.31
C GLU A 154 -13.44 -12.44 7.42
N ILE A 155 -13.35 -12.70 6.11
CA ILE A 155 -14.41 -12.43 5.14
C ILE A 155 -15.21 -13.70 4.88
N GLU A 156 -16.51 -13.65 5.17
CA GLU A 156 -17.44 -14.74 4.83
C GLU A 156 -17.61 -14.91 3.31
N TYR A 157 -17.71 -16.17 2.89
CA TYR A 157 -17.95 -16.55 1.50
C TYR A 157 -18.80 -17.83 1.43
N ASP A 158 -19.50 -17.99 0.31
CA ASP A 158 -20.18 -19.25 -0.03
C ASP A 158 -19.17 -20.19 -0.69
N GLU A 159 -18.91 -21.33 -0.06
CA GLU A 159 -17.96 -22.33 -0.57
C GLU A 159 -18.57 -23.16 -1.71
N GLN A 160 -17.79 -23.38 -2.77
CA GLN A 160 -18.05 -24.30 -3.86
C GLN A 160 -16.85 -25.26 -3.99
N ASP A 161 -16.90 -26.24 -4.90
CA ASP A 161 -15.86 -27.27 -5.01
C ASP A 161 -14.45 -26.66 -5.18
N ASN A 162 -14.25 -25.89 -6.26
CA ASN A 162 -12.94 -25.37 -6.68
C ASN A 162 -12.80 -23.84 -6.52
N TYR A 163 -13.81 -23.17 -5.97
CA TYR A 163 -13.84 -21.73 -5.79
C TYR A 163 -14.75 -21.35 -4.63
N VAL A 164 -14.73 -20.08 -4.25
CA VAL A 164 -15.62 -19.48 -3.27
C VAL A 164 -16.21 -18.20 -3.82
N VAL A 165 -17.35 -17.77 -3.27
CA VAL A 165 -18.06 -16.57 -3.73
C VAL A 165 -18.32 -15.64 -2.56
N ILE A 166 -17.74 -14.44 -2.62
CA ILE A 166 -18.04 -13.37 -1.68
C ILE A 166 -19.31 -12.68 -2.16
N LYS A 167 -20.29 -12.49 -1.28
CA LYS A 167 -21.60 -11.91 -1.61
C LYS A 167 -21.52 -10.58 -2.38
N HIS A 168 -20.49 -9.79 -2.10
CA HIS A 168 -20.23 -8.54 -2.82
C HIS A 168 -18.73 -8.23 -2.84
N ALA A 169 -18.20 -7.87 -4.00
CA ALA A 169 -16.82 -7.40 -4.19
C ALA A 169 -16.42 -6.28 -3.21
N ALA A 170 -17.32 -5.32 -2.98
CA ALA A 170 -17.17 -4.27 -1.98
C ALA A 170 -16.90 -4.78 -0.56
N LEU A 171 -17.40 -5.96 -0.18
CA LEU A 171 -17.13 -6.54 1.14
C LEU A 171 -15.66 -6.89 1.31
N PHE A 172 -15.05 -7.51 0.30
CA PHE A 172 -13.61 -7.77 0.29
C PHE A 172 -12.84 -6.45 0.36
N THR A 173 -13.13 -5.54 -0.57
CA THR A 173 -12.34 -4.31 -0.76
C THR A 173 -12.43 -3.38 0.44
N SER A 174 -13.61 -3.20 1.04
CA SER A 174 -13.75 -2.39 2.26
C SER A 174 -13.10 -3.04 3.47
N THR A 175 -13.19 -4.37 3.61
CA THR A 175 -12.61 -5.09 4.77
C THR A 175 -11.09 -5.04 4.75
N ILE A 176 -10.46 -5.39 3.63
CA ILE A 176 -8.98 -5.35 3.52
C ILE A 176 -8.47 -3.92 3.73
N MET A 177 -9.14 -2.93 3.16
CA MET A 177 -8.78 -1.53 3.32
C MET A 177 -8.92 -1.07 4.77
N SER A 178 -9.99 -1.45 5.46
CA SER A 178 -10.16 -1.14 6.89
C SER A 178 -9.05 -1.76 7.74
N LYS A 179 -8.75 -3.06 7.55
CA LYS A 179 -7.69 -3.75 8.29
C LYS A 179 -6.28 -3.22 7.97
N LEU A 180 -6.07 -2.73 6.76
CA LEU A 180 -4.82 -2.11 6.31
C LEU A 180 -4.63 -0.71 6.90
N LEU A 181 -5.61 0.18 6.76
CA LEU A 181 -5.47 1.61 7.09
C LEU A 181 -5.45 1.91 8.60
N VAL A 182 -5.79 0.93 9.44
CA VAL A 182 -5.60 1.05 10.90
C VAL A 182 -4.14 0.83 11.32
N ARG A 183 -3.27 0.34 10.43
CA ARG A 183 -1.87 0.06 10.75
C ARG A 183 -1.04 1.35 10.75
N PRO A 184 -0.20 1.59 11.77
CA PRO A 184 0.50 2.87 11.95
C PRO A 184 1.63 3.10 10.94
N ASN A 185 2.11 2.06 10.28
CA ASN A 185 3.19 2.08 9.28
C ASN A 185 2.68 2.20 7.83
N VAL A 186 1.39 2.49 7.65
CA VAL A 186 0.76 2.61 6.33
C VAL A 186 0.23 4.02 6.14
N LYS A 187 0.46 4.59 4.95
CA LYS A 187 -0.17 5.84 4.54
C LYS A 187 -0.75 5.73 3.15
N LEU A 188 -2.05 6.06 3.03
CA LEU A 188 -2.71 6.23 1.75
C LEU A 188 -2.67 7.70 1.31
N PHE A 189 -2.09 7.92 0.14
CA PHE A 189 -2.14 9.16 -0.64
C PHE A 189 -3.07 8.94 -1.84
N ASN A 190 -4.38 9.01 -1.60
CA ASN A 190 -5.40 8.99 -2.64
C ASN A 190 -5.54 10.37 -3.29
N ALA A 191 -6.14 10.42 -4.49
CA ALA A 191 -6.14 11.59 -5.38
C ALA A 191 -4.73 12.07 -5.81
N VAL A 192 -3.73 11.19 -5.73
CA VAL A 192 -2.33 11.45 -6.13
C VAL A 192 -1.92 10.43 -7.19
N ALA A 193 -1.51 10.90 -8.35
CA ALA A 193 -1.01 10.04 -9.42
C ALA A 193 0.52 9.95 -9.37
N ALA A 194 1.06 8.77 -9.69
CA ALA A 194 2.45 8.63 -10.09
C ALA A 194 2.54 8.88 -11.61
N GLU A 195 3.20 9.96 -12.01
CA GLU A 195 3.33 10.38 -13.41
C GLU A 195 4.61 9.84 -14.06
N ASP A 196 5.65 9.64 -13.25
CA ASP A 196 6.97 9.17 -13.68
C ASP A 196 7.66 8.39 -12.54
N LEU A 197 8.85 7.86 -12.82
CA LEU A 197 9.71 7.11 -11.92
C LEU A 197 10.98 7.92 -11.62
N ILE A 198 11.49 7.79 -10.40
CA ILE A 198 12.84 8.24 -10.08
C ILE A 198 13.79 7.11 -10.50
N VAL A 199 14.69 7.36 -11.44
CA VAL A 199 15.67 6.37 -11.92
C VAL A 199 17.09 6.90 -11.75
N LYS A 200 17.92 6.17 -11.00
CA LYS A 200 19.34 6.48 -10.79
C LYS A 200 20.16 5.25 -11.15
N GLU A 201 21.12 5.39 -12.06
CA GLU A 201 22.07 4.32 -12.44
C GLU A 201 21.37 3.00 -12.84
N GLY A 202 20.24 3.08 -13.55
CA GLY A 202 19.48 1.91 -14.00
C GLY A 202 18.64 1.22 -12.90
N ARG A 203 18.53 1.81 -11.71
CA ARG A 203 17.64 1.37 -10.63
C ARG A 203 16.49 2.36 -10.43
N VAL A 204 15.28 1.84 -10.27
CA VAL A 204 14.12 2.64 -9.82
C VAL A 204 14.27 2.89 -8.32
N GLY A 205 14.26 4.16 -7.92
CA GLY A 205 14.47 4.62 -6.54
C GLY A 205 13.31 5.46 -6.00
N GLY A 206 12.13 5.37 -6.59
CA GLY A 206 10.96 6.13 -6.16
C GLY A 206 10.03 6.52 -7.31
N VAL A 207 9.10 7.41 -7.01
CA VAL A 207 8.05 7.87 -7.93
C VAL A 207 7.99 9.40 -7.98
N VAL A 208 7.60 9.90 -9.15
CA VAL A 208 7.27 11.31 -9.38
C VAL A 208 5.76 11.43 -9.28
N THR A 209 5.28 12.29 -8.38
CA THR A 209 3.88 12.34 -7.99
C THR A 209 3.26 13.71 -8.24
N ASN A 210 1.99 13.74 -8.58
CA ASN A 210 1.22 14.97 -8.59
C ASN A 210 -0.22 14.70 -8.12
N TRP A 211 -0.99 15.75 -7.86
CA TRP A 211 -2.44 15.58 -7.74
C TRP A 211 -2.97 15.01 -9.04
N ALA A 212 -3.81 13.98 -8.99
CA ALA A 212 -4.26 13.29 -10.20
C ALA A 212 -4.99 14.23 -11.19
N LEU A 213 -5.70 15.24 -10.68
CA LEU A 213 -6.31 16.28 -11.50
C LEU A 213 -5.28 17.16 -12.21
N VAL A 214 -4.13 17.44 -11.60
CA VAL A 214 -3.03 18.15 -12.28
C VAL A 214 -2.51 17.29 -13.42
N SER A 215 -2.30 15.99 -13.16
CA SER A 215 -1.83 15.01 -14.16
C SER A 215 -2.71 14.88 -15.39
N MET A 216 -4.03 14.99 -15.21
CA MET A 216 -4.98 14.92 -16.33
C MET A 216 -5.12 16.25 -17.10
N ASN A 217 -4.49 17.33 -16.63
CA ASN A 217 -4.76 18.69 -17.08
C ASN A 217 -3.51 19.51 -17.45
N HIS A 218 -2.35 18.86 -17.68
CA HIS A 218 -1.11 19.51 -18.11
C HIS A 218 -1.28 20.39 -19.37
N ASP A 219 -2.14 20.00 -20.31
CA ASP A 219 -2.36 20.75 -21.55
C ASP A 219 -3.36 21.93 -21.41
N THR A 220 -3.93 22.11 -20.22
CA THR A 220 -5.04 23.07 -20.01
C THR A 220 -4.70 24.24 -19.10
N GLN A 221 -3.49 24.27 -18.54
CA GLN A 221 -2.99 25.29 -17.62
C GLN A 221 -1.51 25.60 -17.94
N SER A 222 -0.92 26.57 -17.25
CA SER A 222 0.54 26.69 -17.20
C SER A 222 1.17 25.44 -16.56
N CYS A 223 2.44 25.18 -16.86
CA CYS A 223 3.15 24.02 -16.30
C CYS A 223 3.06 23.97 -14.77
N MET A 224 2.71 22.81 -14.23
CA MET A 224 2.58 22.53 -12.81
C MET A 224 3.51 21.37 -12.47
N ASP A 225 4.73 21.70 -12.06
CA ASP A 225 5.74 20.70 -11.78
C ASP A 225 5.27 19.66 -10.74
N PRO A 226 5.69 18.39 -10.88
CA PRO A 226 5.38 17.36 -9.93
C PRO A 226 6.20 17.48 -8.64
N ASN A 227 5.82 16.69 -7.64
CA ASN A 227 6.61 16.40 -6.45
C ASN A 227 7.28 15.01 -6.57
N VAL A 228 8.10 14.62 -5.60
CA VAL A 228 8.86 13.37 -5.61
C VAL A 228 8.74 12.61 -4.30
N MET A 229 8.85 11.28 -4.38
CA MET A 229 8.87 10.37 -3.25
C MET A 229 9.95 9.30 -3.50
N GLU A 230 11.03 9.32 -2.72
CA GLU A 230 12.09 8.30 -2.78
C GLU A 230 11.61 7.01 -2.09
N ALA A 231 12.01 5.87 -2.65
CA ALA A 231 11.64 4.56 -2.13
C ALA A 231 12.78 3.55 -2.33
N LYS A 232 12.97 2.65 -1.35
CA LYS A 232 13.91 1.52 -1.52
C LYS A 232 13.40 0.52 -2.56
N VAL A 233 12.08 0.30 -2.57
CA VAL A 233 11.36 -0.57 -3.50
C VAL A 233 10.05 0.08 -3.95
N VAL A 234 9.77 0.05 -5.24
CA VAL A 234 8.47 0.42 -5.82
C VAL A 234 7.71 -0.85 -6.21
N VAL A 235 6.45 -0.96 -5.81
CA VAL A 235 5.53 -2.01 -6.29
C VAL A 235 4.46 -1.36 -7.17
N SER A 236 4.53 -1.60 -8.47
CA SER A 236 3.54 -1.12 -9.43
C SER A 236 2.38 -2.12 -9.56
N SER A 237 1.18 -1.61 -9.32
CA SER A 237 -0.07 -2.38 -9.38
C SER A 237 -1.16 -1.58 -10.09
N CYS A 238 -0.79 -0.88 -11.16
CA CYS A 238 -1.60 0.08 -11.89
C CYS A 238 -2.72 -0.56 -12.75
N GLY A 239 -2.91 -1.87 -12.66
CA GLY A 239 -3.87 -2.61 -13.48
C GLY A 239 -3.60 -2.46 -14.98
N HIS A 240 -4.65 -2.61 -15.79
CA HIS A 240 -4.58 -2.53 -17.25
C HIS A 240 -5.58 -1.55 -17.87
N ASP A 241 -6.52 -1.03 -17.08
CA ASP A 241 -7.66 -0.25 -17.56
C ASP A 241 -7.47 1.26 -17.33
N GLY A 242 -8.17 2.05 -18.14
CA GLY A 242 -8.26 3.50 -17.97
C GLY A 242 -7.00 4.27 -18.38
N PRO A 243 -7.02 5.61 -18.25
CA PRO A 243 -5.93 6.47 -18.69
C PRO A 243 -4.62 6.26 -17.90
N PHE A 244 -4.70 5.73 -16.69
CA PHE A 244 -3.55 5.39 -15.83
C PHE A 244 -3.27 3.89 -15.76
N GLY A 245 -3.90 3.10 -16.63
CA GLY A 245 -3.68 1.67 -16.70
C GLY A 245 -2.25 1.36 -17.15
N ALA A 246 -1.56 0.52 -16.39
CA ALA A 246 -0.21 0.05 -16.69
C ALA A 246 0.84 1.16 -16.82
N THR A 247 0.68 2.26 -16.07
CA THR A 247 1.59 3.42 -16.10
C THR A 247 3.04 3.02 -15.87
N GLY A 248 3.31 2.11 -14.91
CA GLY A 248 4.66 1.73 -14.54
C GLY A 248 5.40 1.04 -15.68
N VAL A 249 4.82 -0.03 -16.23
CA VAL A 249 5.45 -0.80 -17.32
C VAL A 249 5.53 0.00 -18.63
N LYS A 250 4.51 0.82 -18.93
CA LYS A 250 4.56 1.73 -20.09
C LYS A 250 5.68 2.75 -19.94
N ARG A 251 5.89 3.28 -18.72
CA ARG A 251 6.98 4.22 -18.46
C ARG A 251 8.34 3.55 -18.62
N LEU A 252 8.56 2.38 -18.04
CA LEU A 252 9.79 1.60 -18.19
C LEU A 252 10.18 1.41 -19.67
N LYS A 253 9.20 1.08 -20.53
CA LYS A 253 9.42 0.97 -21.97
C LYS A 253 9.83 2.31 -22.60
N SER A 254 9.12 3.39 -22.27
CA SER A 254 9.38 4.71 -22.85
C SER A 254 10.76 5.27 -22.52
N ILE A 255 11.34 4.89 -21.37
CA ILE A 255 12.68 5.28 -20.95
C ILE A 255 13.76 4.25 -21.30
N GLY A 256 13.41 3.18 -22.01
CA GLY A 256 14.35 2.17 -22.50
C GLY A 256 14.91 1.23 -21.43
N MET A 257 14.22 1.07 -20.29
CA MET A 257 14.60 0.10 -19.25
C MET A 257 14.07 -1.32 -19.55
N ILE A 258 13.05 -1.42 -20.41
CA ILE A 258 12.56 -2.69 -20.98
C ILE A 258 12.30 -2.51 -22.47
N ASP A 259 12.41 -3.58 -23.25
CA ASP A 259 12.31 -3.50 -24.71
C ASP A 259 10.87 -3.42 -25.21
N SER A 260 9.94 -4.11 -24.55
CA SER A 260 8.58 -4.24 -25.04
C SER A 260 7.53 -4.33 -23.93
N VAL A 261 6.31 -3.94 -24.30
CA VAL A 261 5.07 -4.13 -23.53
C VAL A 261 4.09 -4.67 -24.57
N PRO A 262 4.02 -6.00 -24.76
CA PRO A 262 3.19 -6.63 -25.79
C PRO A 262 1.69 -6.39 -25.59
N GLY A 263 1.27 -6.07 -24.37
CA GLY A 263 -0.13 -5.83 -23.99
C GLY A 263 -0.86 -7.12 -23.64
N MET A 264 -1.91 -7.01 -22.82
CA MET A 264 -2.71 -8.15 -22.40
C MET A 264 -3.34 -8.89 -23.60
N LYS A 265 -3.39 -10.23 -23.51
CA LYS A 265 -4.06 -11.07 -24.50
C LYS A 265 -5.54 -11.27 -24.19
N ALA A 266 -6.22 -12.06 -25.03
CA ALA A 266 -7.60 -12.47 -24.85
C ALA A 266 -7.83 -13.22 -23.52
N LEU A 267 -9.09 -13.43 -23.18
CA LEU A 267 -9.48 -14.02 -21.89
C LEU A 267 -9.29 -15.55 -21.89
N ASP A 268 -8.55 -16.04 -20.90
CA ASP A 268 -8.46 -17.46 -20.53
C ASP A 268 -8.14 -17.54 -19.03
N MET A 269 -9.16 -17.82 -18.21
CA MET A 269 -9.04 -17.80 -16.75
C MET A 269 -8.03 -18.81 -16.19
N ASN A 270 -7.98 -20.02 -16.76
CA ASN A 270 -7.12 -21.08 -16.24
C ASN A 270 -5.65 -20.70 -16.42
N THR A 271 -5.30 -20.30 -17.65
CA THR A 271 -3.94 -19.88 -17.97
C THR A 271 -3.58 -18.54 -17.32
N ALA A 272 -4.50 -17.58 -17.31
CA ALA A 272 -4.23 -16.22 -16.83
C ALA A 272 -3.86 -16.18 -15.34
N GLU A 273 -4.67 -16.79 -14.48
CA GLU A 273 -4.47 -16.62 -13.04
C GLU A 273 -3.13 -17.19 -12.57
N ASP A 274 -2.78 -18.39 -13.05
CA ASP A 274 -1.51 -19.03 -12.73
C ASP A 274 -0.33 -18.24 -13.31
N ALA A 275 -0.47 -17.76 -14.56
CA ALA A 275 0.56 -16.96 -15.21
C ALA A 275 0.83 -15.66 -14.45
N ILE A 276 -0.20 -14.93 -14.03
CA ILE A 276 -0.05 -13.65 -13.32
C ILE A 276 0.67 -13.83 -11.98
N VAL A 277 0.29 -14.84 -11.20
CA VAL A 277 0.97 -15.16 -9.94
C VAL A 277 2.43 -15.54 -10.21
N ARG A 278 2.69 -16.44 -11.16
CA ARG A 278 4.05 -16.89 -11.51
C ARG A 278 4.94 -15.75 -12.00
N LEU A 279 4.41 -14.87 -12.84
CA LEU A 279 5.15 -13.79 -13.49
C LEU A 279 5.29 -12.52 -12.64
N THR A 280 4.57 -12.40 -11.53
CA THR A 280 4.82 -11.36 -10.53
C THR A 280 6.26 -11.45 -10.03
N ARG A 281 7.05 -10.40 -10.26
CA ARG A 281 8.50 -10.35 -9.98
C ARG A 281 9.02 -8.92 -9.92
N GLU A 282 10.25 -8.76 -9.47
CA GLU A 282 11.04 -7.57 -9.75
C GLU A 282 11.38 -7.55 -11.25
N ILE A 283 10.86 -6.56 -11.99
CA ILE A 283 11.03 -6.45 -13.45
C ILE A 283 12.36 -5.81 -13.80
N VAL A 284 12.71 -4.75 -13.07
CA VAL A 284 13.99 -4.05 -13.12
C VAL A 284 14.42 -3.75 -11.68
N PRO A 285 15.73 -3.53 -11.42
CA PRO A 285 16.19 -3.22 -10.07
C PRO A 285 15.36 -2.10 -9.43
N GLY A 286 14.79 -2.37 -8.26
CA GLY A 286 13.99 -1.46 -7.46
C GLY A 286 12.50 -1.40 -7.82
N MET A 287 12.02 -2.14 -8.84
CA MET A 287 10.61 -2.11 -9.24
C MET A 287 10.01 -3.49 -9.46
N ILE A 288 9.05 -3.83 -8.60
CA ILE A 288 8.21 -5.02 -8.68
C ILE A 288 6.90 -4.67 -9.39
N VAL A 289 6.40 -5.59 -10.22
CA VAL A 289 5.09 -5.45 -10.87
C VAL A 289 4.17 -6.59 -10.42
N THR A 290 2.92 -6.25 -10.12
CA THR A 290 1.91 -7.17 -9.58
C THR A 290 0.51 -6.91 -10.16
N GLY A 291 -0.39 -7.87 -9.99
CA GLY A 291 -1.74 -7.86 -10.52
C GLY A 291 -1.77 -7.84 -12.05
N MET A 292 -2.82 -7.24 -12.62
CA MET A 292 -3.01 -7.24 -14.07
C MET A 292 -2.00 -6.42 -14.87
N GLU A 293 -1.21 -5.55 -14.23
CA GLU A 293 -0.12 -4.85 -14.92
C GLU A 293 0.96 -5.85 -15.41
N VAL A 294 1.09 -7.00 -14.74
CA VAL A 294 1.92 -8.14 -15.19
C VAL A 294 1.45 -8.65 -16.56
N ALA A 295 0.15 -8.66 -16.83
CA ALA A 295 -0.39 -9.14 -18.11
C ALA A 295 0.08 -8.28 -19.28
N GLU A 296 0.25 -6.97 -19.05
CA GLU A 296 0.63 -5.99 -20.07
C GLU A 296 2.09 -6.16 -20.49
N ILE A 297 3.00 -6.35 -19.53
CA ILE A 297 4.43 -6.52 -19.80
C ILE A 297 4.77 -7.91 -20.34
N ASP A 298 4.09 -8.97 -19.88
CA ASP A 298 4.41 -10.34 -20.29
C ASP A 298 3.51 -10.89 -21.40
N GLY A 299 2.47 -10.14 -21.80
CA GLY A 299 1.54 -10.57 -22.84
C GLY A 299 0.76 -11.81 -22.43
N SER A 300 0.33 -11.85 -21.16
CA SER A 300 -0.46 -12.96 -20.61
C SER A 300 -1.95 -12.80 -20.94
N PRO A 301 -2.73 -13.90 -20.99
CA PRO A 301 -4.18 -13.83 -21.05
C PRO A 301 -4.76 -13.06 -19.84
N ARG A 302 -5.94 -12.47 -20.00
CA ARG A 302 -6.70 -11.87 -18.89
C ARG A 302 -7.66 -12.88 -18.26
N MET A 303 -8.02 -12.72 -16.98
CA MET A 303 -8.99 -13.60 -16.30
C MET A 303 -10.42 -13.05 -16.27
N GLY A 304 -10.63 -11.75 -16.45
CA GLY A 304 -11.97 -11.17 -16.35
C GLY A 304 -12.51 -11.18 -14.90
N PRO A 305 -13.78 -11.58 -14.65
CA PRO A 305 -14.44 -11.36 -13.36
C PRO A 305 -14.12 -12.41 -12.28
N THR A 306 -12.84 -12.75 -12.09
CA THR A 306 -12.35 -13.54 -10.95
C THR A 306 -11.09 -12.92 -10.36
N PHE A 307 -10.88 -13.07 -9.05
CA PHE A 307 -9.99 -12.19 -8.28
C PHE A 307 -8.88 -12.93 -7.52
N GLY A 308 -8.81 -14.26 -7.60
CA GLY A 308 -7.84 -15.06 -6.84
C GLY A 308 -6.40 -14.67 -7.16
N ALA A 309 -6.09 -14.55 -8.46
CA ALA A 309 -4.76 -14.13 -8.90
C ALA A 309 -4.35 -12.75 -8.37
N MET A 310 -5.28 -11.79 -8.26
CA MET A 310 -4.94 -10.44 -7.77
C MET A 310 -4.50 -10.49 -6.30
N MET A 311 -5.21 -11.27 -5.48
CA MET A 311 -4.88 -11.45 -4.07
C MET A 311 -3.49 -12.08 -3.91
N VAL A 312 -3.28 -13.23 -4.55
CA VAL A 312 -2.05 -14.02 -4.40
C VAL A 312 -0.85 -13.32 -5.07
N SER A 313 -1.06 -12.67 -6.22
CA SER A 313 -0.04 -11.84 -6.87
C SER A 313 0.38 -10.68 -5.97
N GLY A 314 -0.56 -10.03 -5.27
CA GLY A 314 -0.24 -8.99 -4.29
C GLY A 314 0.59 -9.53 -3.12
N GLN A 315 0.20 -10.67 -2.54
CA GLN A 315 0.97 -11.31 -1.45
C GLN A 315 2.39 -11.68 -1.90
N LYS A 316 2.54 -12.25 -3.10
CA LYS A 316 3.86 -12.57 -3.66
C LYS A 316 4.71 -11.30 -3.85
N ALA A 317 4.12 -10.21 -4.33
CA ALA A 317 4.81 -8.94 -4.50
C ALA A 317 5.33 -8.37 -3.18
N ALA A 318 4.56 -8.52 -2.10
CA ALA A 318 5.01 -8.12 -0.77
C ALA A 318 6.22 -8.93 -0.30
N HIS A 319 6.24 -10.24 -0.48
CA HIS A 319 7.39 -11.06 -0.10
C HIS A 319 8.63 -10.80 -0.98
N LEU A 320 8.45 -10.45 -2.26
CA LEU A 320 9.53 -9.96 -3.10
C LEU A 320 10.12 -8.64 -2.55
N ALA A 321 9.26 -7.71 -2.15
CA ALA A 321 9.72 -6.45 -1.57
C ALA A 321 10.41 -6.65 -0.21
N LEU A 322 9.91 -7.55 0.65
CA LEU A 322 10.59 -7.92 1.91
C LEU A 322 11.98 -8.52 1.64
N LYS A 323 12.09 -9.38 0.62
CA LYS A 323 13.37 -9.94 0.18
C LYS A 323 14.35 -8.86 -0.27
N GLU A 324 13.91 -7.92 -1.11
CA GLU A 324 14.72 -6.78 -1.56
C GLU A 324 15.17 -5.86 -0.40
N LEU A 325 14.35 -5.76 0.66
CA LEU A 325 14.71 -5.05 1.89
C LEU A 325 15.63 -5.86 2.82
N GLY A 326 15.98 -7.11 2.48
CA GLY A 326 16.78 -8.00 3.31
C GLY A 326 16.06 -8.48 4.58
N LEU A 327 14.72 -8.56 4.53
CA LEU A 327 13.87 -8.94 5.66
C LEU A 327 13.35 -10.37 5.53
N PRO A 328 12.89 -10.99 6.65
CA PRO A 328 12.22 -12.28 6.62
C PRO A 328 11.07 -12.30 5.61
N ASN A 329 11.02 -13.34 4.78
CA ASN A 329 10.06 -13.44 3.70
C ASN A 329 9.78 -14.92 3.35
N ALA A 330 8.61 -15.16 2.77
CA ALA A 330 8.15 -16.51 2.44
C ALA A 330 8.93 -17.14 1.26
N LEU A 331 9.52 -16.34 0.37
CA LEU A 331 10.21 -16.83 -0.83
C LEU A 331 11.56 -17.47 -0.50
N ASP A 332 12.26 -16.96 0.50
CA ASP A 332 13.50 -17.53 1.02
C ASP A 332 13.24 -18.54 2.16
N GLY A 333 11.97 -18.77 2.53
CA GLY A 333 11.60 -19.64 3.65
C GLY A 333 12.05 -19.12 5.02
N THR A 334 12.33 -17.81 5.13
CA THR A 334 12.85 -17.17 6.34
C THR A 334 11.77 -16.55 7.21
N ASP A 335 10.52 -16.54 6.74
CA ASP A 335 9.38 -16.01 7.48
C ASP A 335 9.00 -16.94 8.65
N VAL A 336 9.21 -16.46 9.88
CA VAL A 336 8.92 -17.22 11.11
C VAL A 336 7.53 -16.81 11.62
N GLY A 337 6.48 -17.15 10.88
CA GLY A 337 5.11 -16.87 11.31
C GLY A 337 4.00 -17.05 10.25
N SER A 338 3.26 -18.16 10.37
CA SER A 338 1.88 -18.35 9.90
C SER A 338 1.54 -18.13 8.42
N ILE A 339 2.21 -18.81 7.50
CA ILE A 339 1.58 -19.26 6.24
C ILE A 339 1.80 -20.77 6.09
N PRO A 340 0.74 -21.58 5.88
CA PRO A 340 0.90 -22.98 5.51
C PRO A 340 1.58 -23.08 4.14
N SER A 341 2.71 -23.79 4.11
CA SER A 341 3.69 -23.89 3.00
C SER A 341 3.13 -24.32 1.62
N GLU A 342 1.85 -24.69 1.53
CA GLU A 342 1.19 -25.14 0.31
C GLU A 342 0.90 -24.02 -0.71
N LEU A 343 0.77 -22.75 -0.29
CA LEU A 343 0.58 -21.62 -1.23
C LEU A 343 1.83 -21.33 -2.06
N ILE A 344 3.01 -21.75 -1.57
CA ILE A 344 4.31 -21.53 -2.20
C ILE A 344 4.62 -22.61 -3.24
N LEU A 345 4.27 -23.87 -2.96
CA LEU A 345 4.56 -25.03 -3.82
C LEU A 345 3.89 -24.94 -5.20
N ALA A 346 2.69 -24.35 -5.30
CA ALA A 346 1.99 -24.21 -6.58
C ALA A 346 2.72 -23.28 -7.59
N ALA A 347 3.65 -22.44 -7.15
CA ALA A 347 4.41 -21.53 -8.02
C ALA A 347 5.81 -22.06 -8.39
N VAL A 348 6.31 -23.10 -7.69
CA VAL A 348 7.70 -23.58 -7.82
C VAL A 348 7.79 -24.85 -8.68
N ASP A 349 6.75 -25.70 -8.73
CA ASP A 349 6.80 -27.02 -9.38
C ASP A 349 6.66 -27.02 -10.93
N SER A 350 6.87 -25.88 -11.61
CA SER A 350 6.81 -25.82 -13.09
C SER A 350 8.02 -25.14 -13.71
N THR A 351 9.23 -25.48 -13.26
CA THR A 351 10.49 -25.11 -13.91
C THR A 351 10.84 -26.08 -15.05
N ASP A 352 10.03 -26.07 -16.11
CA ASP A 352 10.52 -26.48 -17.43
C ASP A 352 11.09 -25.23 -18.12
N THR A 353 12.40 -25.24 -18.30
CA THR A 353 13.16 -24.26 -19.08
C THR A 353 12.56 -24.14 -20.48
N VAL A 354 12.07 -22.95 -20.82
CA VAL A 354 11.83 -22.56 -22.21
C VAL A 354 12.84 -21.48 -22.55
N ASP A 355 13.88 -21.88 -23.28
CA ASP A 355 14.79 -20.96 -23.94
C ASP A 355 13.98 -20.02 -24.86
N ALA A 356 14.28 -18.72 -24.78
CA ALA A 356 13.94 -17.73 -25.78
C ALA A 356 15.23 -17.14 -26.36
#